data_AF-A0A0A1VXU8-F1
#
_entry.id   AF-A0A0A1VXU8-F1
#
_cell.length_a   1.000
_cell.length_b   1.000
_cell.length_c   1.000
_cell.angle_alpha   90.00
_cell.angle_beta   90.00
_cell.angle_gamma   90.00
#
_symmetry.space_group_name_H-M   'P 1'
#
loop_
_entity.id
_entity.type
_entity.pdbx_description
1 polymer ?
#
loop_
_entity_poly.entity_id
_entity_poly.type
_entity_poly.pdbx_seq_one_letter_code
_entity_poly.pdbx_strand_id
1 'polypeptide(L)'
;MTSLQIINPTNHARFECLKPVTFTGKVPTEMVTVELKADEKYPLGSGQVKADGSWSITYSGFTNIGGRKITAIGFDQGNQKKAETSIYINVVSATDGLDKIIQIAANSQIARYHWLDRGVAPKGYIKGMAVVYAKVYCQLKAGNPFAKEMAKANTGNSDKDALAHYAQKFRDLEMNNSVAGVDTLRHLFVLLIGLGMRESSGKYCEGRDRSASNTTAETAEAGLFQTSYNARSASPLLPQLFEQYLANSSGFIEIFKEGVTCPPQDWENYGEGKGKEFQRLSKACPAFAAEFAAIGLRNLRKHWGPINRLEAEIRPEADAMLQEVQKIVDQLNLCSLF
;
A
#
# COMPACT_ATOMS: atom_id res chain seq x y z
N MET A 1 -42.56 -12.49 -8.48
CA MET A 1 -42.57 -11.11 -9.00
C MET A 1 -41.18 -10.54 -8.83
N THR A 2 -40.44 -10.38 -9.93
CA THR A 2 -39.17 -9.65 -9.94
C THR A 2 -39.48 -8.17 -9.70
N SER A 3 -38.74 -7.51 -8.79
CA SER A 3 -38.89 -6.09 -8.46
C SER A 3 -37.85 -5.24 -9.20
N LEU A 4 -37.98 -3.92 -9.16
CA LEU A 4 -36.90 -3.01 -9.58
C LEU A 4 -35.64 -3.30 -8.75
N GLN A 5 -34.51 -3.45 -9.44
CA GLN A 5 -33.22 -3.76 -8.82
C GLN A 5 -32.13 -2.80 -9.30
N ILE A 6 -31.26 -2.39 -8.37
CA ILE A 6 -29.93 -1.86 -8.67
C ILE A 6 -28.96 -3.04 -8.55
N ILE A 7 -28.29 -3.39 -9.64
CA ILE A 7 -27.38 -4.54 -9.73
C ILE A 7 -25.93 -4.10 -9.49
N ASN A 8 -25.53 -2.99 -10.12
CA ASN A 8 -24.22 -2.39 -9.91
C ASN A 8 -24.40 -0.88 -9.72
N PRO A 9 -23.73 -0.26 -8.74
CA PRO A 9 -22.98 -0.88 -7.66
C PRO A 9 -23.85 -1.70 -6.69
N THR A 10 -23.21 -2.56 -5.91
CA THR A 10 -23.85 -3.26 -4.79
C THR A 10 -24.06 -2.32 -3.60
N ASN A 11 -24.92 -2.73 -2.66
CA ASN A 11 -25.09 -2.02 -1.40
C ASN A 11 -23.74 -1.88 -0.66
N HIS A 12 -23.52 -0.72 -0.06
CA HIS A 12 -22.29 -0.25 0.59
C HIS A 12 -21.06 -0.08 -0.31
N ALA A 13 -21.24 0.05 -1.62
CA ALA A 13 -20.12 0.36 -2.51
C ALA A 13 -19.47 1.71 -2.20
N ARG A 14 -18.16 1.79 -2.47
CA ARG A 14 -17.30 2.95 -2.23
C ARG A 14 -16.99 3.65 -3.56
N PHE A 15 -17.09 4.98 -3.58
CA PHE A 15 -16.76 5.79 -4.74
C PHE A 15 -15.79 6.91 -4.37
N GLU A 16 -14.83 7.15 -5.24
CA GLU A 16 -14.03 8.36 -5.16
C GLU A 16 -14.85 9.59 -5.59
N CYS A 17 -14.71 10.65 -4.82
CA CYS A 17 -15.25 11.97 -5.12
C CYS A 17 -14.76 12.42 -6.52
N LEU A 18 -15.64 13.09 -7.27
CA LEU A 18 -15.40 13.62 -8.62
C LEU A 18 -15.16 12.55 -9.71
N LYS A 19 -15.20 11.26 -9.40
CA LYS A 19 -15.15 10.19 -10.41
C LYS A 19 -16.56 9.85 -10.89
N PRO A 20 -16.75 9.66 -12.21
CA PRO A 20 -18.01 9.19 -12.74
C PRO A 20 -18.39 7.81 -12.18
N VAL A 21 -19.69 7.60 -12.00
CA VAL A 21 -20.26 6.35 -11.49
C VAL A 21 -21.38 5.89 -12.38
N THR A 22 -21.31 4.65 -12.85
CA THR A 22 -22.40 4.03 -13.62
C THR A 22 -23.21 3.09 -12.75
N PHE A 23 -24.50 3.39 -12.64
CA PHE A 23 -25.51 2.57 -12.01
C PHE A 23 -26.22 1.75 -13.09
N THR A 24 -26.36 0.45 -12.87
CA THR A 24 -27.09 -0.46 -13.74
C THR A 24 -28.06 -1.32 -12.94
N GLY A 25 -29.08 -1.81 -13.61
CA GLY A 25 -30.05 -2.68 -12.97
C GLY A 25 -31.03 -3.32 -13.93
N LYS A 26 -32.06 -3.92 -13.35
CA LYS A 26 -33.16 -4.58 -14.06
C LYS A 26 -34.50 -4.08 -13.52
N VAL A 27 -35.49 -4.03 -14.41
CA VAL A 27 -36.89 -3.75 -14.09
C VAL A 27 -37.82 -4.82 -14.68
N PRO A 28 -39.05 -4.95 -14.17
CA PRO A 28 -40.12 -5.66 -14.85
C PRO A 28 -40.55 -4.98 -16.15
N THR A 29 -41.20 -5.72 -17.05
CA THR A 29 -41.58 -5.28 -18.41
C THR A 29 -42.54 -4.10 -18.49
N GLU A 30 -43.14 -3.68 -17.38
CA GLU A 30 -44.11 -2.58 -17.31
C GLU A 30 -43.46 -1.19 -17.13
N MET A 31 -42.17 -1.13 -16.76
CA MET A 31 -41.44 0.13 -16.55
C MET A 31 -40.61 0.47 -17.79
N VAL A 32 -40.72 1.71 -18.27
CA VAL A 32 -40.01 2.19 -19.46
C VAL A 32 -38.91 3.20 -19.13
N THR A 33 -38.96 3.83 -17.96
CA THR A 33 -37.95 4.79 -17.51
C THR A 33 -37.55 4.51 -16.06
N VAL A 34 -36.27 4.71 -15.74
CA VAL A 34 -35.75 4.74 -14.37
C VAL A 34 -35.14 6.11 -14.09
N GLU A 35 -35.45 6.66 -12.92
CA GLU A 35 -34.77 7.84 -12.35
C GLU A 35 -33.90 7.43 -11.17
N LEU A 36 -32.77 8.13 -10.98
CA LEU A 36 -31.92 8.00 -9.81
C LEU A 36 -31.87 9.30 -9.01
N LYS A 37 -31.95 9.17 -7.68
CA LYS A 37 -31.79 10.26 -6.72
C LYS A 37 -30.87 9.84 -5.58
N ALA A 38 -30.05 10.77 -5.09
CA ALA A 38 -29.31 10.65 -3.84
C ALA A 38 -30.06 11.39 -2.72
N ASP A 39 -30.11 10.76 -1.55
CA ASP A 39 -30.69 11.30 -0.30
C ASP A 39 -32.08 11.89 -0.52
N GLU A 40 -32.87 11.21 -1.36
CA GLU A 40 -34.26 11.52 -1.73
C GLU A 40 -34.48 12.87 -2.45
N LYS A 41 -33.43 13.71 -2.52
CA LYS A 41 -33.52 15.10 -2.98
C LYS A 41 -32.69 15.39 -4.22
N TYR A 42 -31.52 14.78 -4.37
CA TYR A 42 -30.54 15.18 -5.36
C TYR A 42 -30.63 14.31 -6.63
N PRO A 43 -31.12 14.81 -7.77
CA PRO A 43 -31.21 14.02 -8.98
C PRO A 43 -29.82 13.63 -9.49
N LEU A 44 -29.66 12.35 -9.83
CA LEU A 44 -28.43 11.81 -10.43
C LEU A 44 -28.58 11.55 -11.93
N GLY A 45 -29.81 11.49 -12.42
CA GLY A 45 -30.13 11.31 -13.84
C GLY A 45 -31.32 10.39 -14.06
N SER A 46 -31.66 10.17 -15.32
CA SER A 46 -32.68 9.23 -15.77
C SER A 46 -32.20 8.43 -16.98
N GLY A 47 -32.78 7.27 -17.19
CA GLY A 47 -32.40 6.36 -18.27
C GLY A 47 -33.59 5.56 -18.78
N GLN A 48 -33.61 5.32 -20.09
CA GLN A 48 -34.60 4.46 -20.72
C GLN A 48 -34.31 2.99 -20.43
N VAL A 49 -35.37 2.23 -20.18
CA VAL A 49 -35.32 0.78 -20.02
C VAL A 49 -35.22 0.15 -21.40
N LYS A 50 -34.25 -0.74 -21.58
CA LYS A 50 -34.08 -1.52 -22.82
C LYS A 50 -35.12 -2.63 -22.91
N ALA A 51 -35.32 -3.17 -24.10
CA ALA A 51 -36.27 -4.26 -24.34
C ALA A 51 -36.03 -5.51 -23.47
N ASP A 52 -34.80 -5.75 -23.00
CA ASP A 52 -34.45 -6.85 -22.09
C ASP A 52 -34.67 -6.51 -20.59
N GLY A 53 -35.31 -5.39 -20.29
CA GLY A 53 -35.55 -4.88 -18.95
C GLY A 53 -34.33 -4.27 -18.26
N SER A 54 -33.18 -4.14 -18.95
CA SER A 54 -31.99 -3.49 -18.36
C SER A 54 -32.03 -1.97 -18.46
N TRP A 55 -31.41 -1.31 -17.49
CA TRP A 55 -31.23 0.14 -17.48
C TRP A 55 -29.80 0.49 -17.04
N SER A 56 -29.34 1.67 -17.45
CA SER A 56 -28.00 2.19 -17.13
C SER A 56 -28.04 3.71 -17.05
N ILE A 57 -27.49 4.28 -15.98
CA ILE A 57 -27.42 5.72 -15.74
C ILE A 57 -26.02 6.03 -15.22
N THR A 58 -25.33 6.98 -15.85
CA THR A 58 -24.00 7.43 -15.41
C THR A 58 -24.11 8.82 -14.80
N TYR A 59 -23.68 8.94 -13.55
CA TYR A 59 -23.54 10.21 -12.85
C TYR A 59 -22.10 10.70 -12.97
N SER A 60 -21.90 12.00 -13.20
CA SER A 60 -20.58 12.60 -13.45
C SER A 60 -19.63 12.51 -12.25
N GLY A 61 -20.18 12.35 -11.05
CA GLY A 61 -19.42 12.11 -9.83
C GLY A 61 -19.94 12.93 -8.65
N PHE A 62 -19.84 12.36 -7.46
CA PHE A 62 -20.25 13.03 -6.23
C PHE A 62 -19.20 14.06 -5.83
N THR A 63 -19.63 15.25 -5.42
CA THR A 63 -18.73 16.35 -5.03
C THR A 63 -18.45 16.42 -3.53
N ASN A 64 -19.34 15.85 -2.72
CA ASN A 64 -19.22 15.80 -1.27
C ASN A 64 -18.96 14.38 -0.80
N ILE A 65 -18.08 14.22 0.20
CA ILE A 65 -17.82 12.94 0.85
C ILE A 65 -18.96 12.53 1.80
N GLY A 66 -18.98 11.26 2.19
CA GLY A 66 -19.90 10.67 3.16
C GLY A 66 -20.87 9.65 2.55
N GLY A 67 -21.67 9.07 3.45
CA GLY A 67 -22.72 8.12 3.09
C GLY A 67 -23.82 8.78 2.25
N ARG A 68 -24.32 8.06 1.24
CA ARG A 68 -25.47 8.48 0.42
C ARG A 68 -26.46 7.34 0.31
N LYS A 69 -27.76 7.62 0.41
CA LYS A 69 -28.82 6.69 0.02
C LYS A 69 -29.15 6.94 -1.45
N ILE A 70 -28.90 5.97 -2.32
CA ILE A 70 -29.26 6.04 -3.73
C ILE A 70 -30.59 5.32 -3.92
N THR A 71 -31.57 6.02 -4.48
CA THR A 71 -32.89 5.49 -4.77
C THR A 71 -33.12 5.46 -6.27
N ALA A 72 -33.43 4.27 -6.80
CA ALA A 72 -33.95 4.10 -8.15
C ALA A 72 -35.48 4.08 -8.11
N ILE A 73 -36.10 4.80 -9.05
CA ILE A 73 -37.56 4.91 -9.16
C ILE A 73 -37.95 4.55 -10.59
N GLY A 74 -38.82 3.56 -10.75
CA GLY A 74 -39.30 3.08 -12.05
C GLY A 74 -40.67 3.67 -12.41
N PHE A 75 -40.81 4.09 -13.67
CA PHE A 75 -42.02 4.71 -14.22
C PHE A 75 -42.54 3.96 -15.45
N ASP A 76 -43.86 3.92 -15.61
CA ASP A 76 -44.52 3.40 -16.82
C ASP A 76 -44.60 4.46 -17.94
N GLN A 77 -45.22 4.11 -19.08
CA GLN A 77 -45.42 5.02 -20.22
C GLN A 77 -46.28 6.25 -19.88
N GLY A 78 -47.15 6.14 -18.87
CA GLY A 78 -47.98 7.25 -18.37
C GLY A 78 -47.26 8.13 -17.35
N ASN A 79 -45.96 7.95 -17.17
CA ASN A 79 -45.15 8.62 -16.15
C ASN A 79 -45.64 8.38 -14.72
N GLN A 80 -46.32 7.26 -14.47
CA GLN A 80 -46.72 6.86 -13.14
C GLN A 80 -45.62 6.02 -12.48
N LYS A 81 -45.25 6.39 -11.25
CA LYS A 81 -44.32 5.60 -10.43
C LYS A 81 -44.91 4.21 -10.17
N LYS A 82 -44.15 3.15 -10.47
CA LYS A 82 -44.54 1.76 -10.22
C LYS A 82 -43.74 1.09 -9.11
N ALA A 83 -42.46 1.41 -8.99
CA ALA A 83 -41.60 0.83 -7.96
C ALA A 83 -40.46 1.76 -7.57
N GLU A 84 -39.88 1.50 -6.41
CA GLU A 84 -38.60 2.06 -6.01
C GLU A 84 -37.76 1.03 -5.25
N THR A 85 -36.45 1.24 -5.25
CA THR A 85 -35.50 0.48 -4.44
C THR A 85 -34.33 1.36 -4.05
N SER A 86 -33.61 1.02 -2.99
CA SER A 86 -32.48 1.82 -2.52
C SER A 86 -31.26 0.97 -2.19
N ILE A 87 -30.09 1.58 -2.37
CA ILE A 87 -28.81 1.13 -1.82
C ILE A 87 -28.15 2.27 -1.05
N TYR A 88 -27.27 1.93 -0.13
CA TYR A 88 -26.38 2.88 0.53
C TYR A 88 -25.01 2.80 -0.11
N ILE A 89 -24.35 3.94 -0.34
CA ILE A 89 -22.99 4.02 -0.86
C ILE A 89 -22.17 4.92 0.05
N ASN A 90 -20.84 4.88 -0.09
CA ASN A 90 -19.93 5.80 0.61
C ASN A 90 -19.03 6.54 -0.37
N VAL A 91 -19.16 7.86 -0.43
CA VAL A 91 -18.31 8.73 -1.24
C VAL A 91 -17.12 9.16 -0.41
N VAL A 92 -15.92 9.00 -0.93
CA VAL A 92 -14.68 9.28 -0.20
C VAL A 92 -13.77 10.18 -1.00
N SER A 93 -12.86 10.92 -0.35
CA SER A 93 -11.81 11.58 -1.11
C SER A 93 -10.87 10.51 -1.70
N ALA A 94 -10.17 10.85 -2.78
CA ALA A 94 -9.12 10.00 -3.33
C ALA A 94 -8.02 9.67 -2.30
N THR A 95 -7.88 10.48 -1.23
CA THR A 95 -6.87 10.29 -0.18
C THR A 95 -7.41 9.70 1.12
N ASP A 96 -8.72 9.59 1.35
CA ASP A 96 -9.30 9.20 2.65
C ASP A 96 -8.78 7.86 3.16
N GLY A 97 -8.60 6.88 2.26
CA GLY A 97 -8.03 5.59 2.63
C GLY A 97 -6.55 5.69 3.03
N LEU A 98 -5.77 6.47 2.28
CA LEU A 98 -4.37 6.71 2.56
C LEU A 98 -4.18 7.50 3.87
N ASP A 99 -5.00 8.52 4.08
CA ASP A 99 -5.02 9.35 5.29
C ASP A 99 -5.31 8.50 6.52
N LYS A 100 -6.23 7.53 6.44
CA LYS A 100 -6.50 6.61 7.56
C LYS A 100 -5.31 5.71 7.90
N ILE A 101 -4.61 5.18 6.90
CA ILE A 101 -3.37 4.41 7.11
C ILE A 101 -2.31 5.29 7.79
N ILE A 102 -2.15 6.53 7.31
CA ILE A 102 -1.22 7.51 7.88
C ILE A 102 -1.59 7.83 9.33
N GLN A 103 -2.88 7.96 9.66
CA GLN A 103 -3.34 8.25 11.02
C GLN A 103 -3.13 7.08 11.97
N ILE A 104 -3.37 5.84 11.54
CA ILE A 104 -3.03 4.63 12.32
C ILE A 104 -1.54 4.65 12.66
N ALA A 105 -0.70 4.84 11.65
CA ALA A 105 0.74 4.89 11.83
C ALA A 105 1.18 6.02 12.76
N ALA A 106 0.66 7.24 12.58
CA ALA A 106 1.00 8.41 13.39
C ALA A 106 0.66 8.27 14.88
N ASN A 107 -0.44 7.57 15.17
CA ASN A 107 -0.96 7.39 16.53
C ASN A 107 -0.51 6.08 17.18
N SER A 108 0.18 5.21 16.43
CA SER A 108 0.72 3.95 16.94
C SER A 108 1.79 4.15 18.02
N GLN A 109 1.97 3.13 18.87
CA GLN A 109 3.03 3.14 19.88
C GLN A 109 4.42 3.15 19.24
N ILE A 110 4.61 2.44 18.12
CA ILE A 110 5.90 2.37 17.43
C ILE A 110 6.35 3.74 16.88
N ALA A 111 5.42 4.66 16.57
CA ALA A 111 5.75 6.03 16.15
C ALA A 111 6.42 6.87 17.23
N ARG A 112 6.34 6.46 18.49
CA ARG A 112 6.95 7.14 19.64
C ARG A 112 8.04 6.31 20.30
N TYR A 113 8.33 5.13 19.77
CA TYR A 113 9.33 4.23 20.32
C TYR A 113 10.73 4.84 20.18
N HIS A 114 11.53 4.71 21.24
CA HIS A 114 12.91 5.17 21.26
C HIS A 114 13.83 4.01 20.88
N TRP A 115 14.33 4.03 19.65
CA TRP A 115 15.22 3.02 19.10
C TRP A 115 16.63 3.17 19.65
N LEU A 116 17.24 2.06 20.05
CA LEU A 116 18.56 2.06 20.69
C LEU A 116 19.62 2.68 19.78
N ASP A 117 20.33 3.69 20.29
CA ASP A 117 21.35 4.48 19.59
C ASP A 117 20.88 5.16 18.29
N ARG A 118 19.56 5.33 18.13
CA ARG A 118 18.93 5.93 16.94
C ARG A 118 17.89 6.99 17.27
N GLY A 119 17.34 6.96 18.49
CA GLY A 119 16.34 7.92 18.94
C GLY A 119 14.93 7.58 18.44
N VAL A 120 14.05 8.57 18.39
CA VAL A 120 12.69 8.39 17.87
C VAL A 120 12.70 8.50 16.35
N ALA A 121 11.97 7.63 15.67
CA ALA A 121 11.83 7.66 14.22
C ALA A 121 11.29 9.01 13.71
N PRO A 122 11.74 9.50 12.54
CA PRO A 122 11.11 10.63 11.87
C PRO A 122 9.62 10.36 11.63
N LYS A 123 8.77 11.39 11.73
CA LYS A 123 7.31 11.26 11.62
C LYS A 123 6.90 10.54 10.32
N GLY A 124 7.54 10.92 9.22
CA GLY A 124 7.28 10.36 7.89
C GLY A 124 7.71 8.90 7.73
N TYR A 125 8.66 8.41 8.53
CA TYR A 125 9.20 7.07 8.39
C TYR A 125 8.15 5.99 8.70
N ILE A 126 7.56 6.04 9.89
CA ILE A 126 6.56 5.05 10.31
C ILE A 126 5.30 5.13 9.44
N LYS A 127 4.86 6.35 9.10
CA LYS A 127 3.76 6.60 8.16
C LYS A 127 4.03 5.97 6.79
N GLY A 128 5.20 6.24 6.23
CA GLY A 128 5.61 5.75 4.92
C GLY A 128 5.70 4.22 4.88
N MET A 129 6.33 3.61 5.88
CA MET A 129 6.43 2.15 5.99
C MET A 129 5.06 1.48 6.09
N ALA A 130 4.11 2.08 6.80
CA ALA A 130 2.73 1.60 6.89
C ALA A 130 2.01 1.64 5.52
N VAL A 131 2.18 2.72 4.75
CA VAL A 131 1.61 2.83 3.40
C VAL A 131 2.24 1.83 2.44
N VAL A 132 3.56 1.66 2.48
CA VAL A 132 4.24 0.65 1.65
C VAL A 132 3.75 -0.75 2.01
N TYR A 133 3.61 -1.06 3.29
CA TYR A 133 3.03 -2.34 3.71
C TYR A 133 1.62 -2.55 3.17
N ALA A 134 0.74 -1.54 3.25
CA ALA A 134 -0.61 -1.62 2.69
C ALA A 134 -0.60 -1.91 1.17
N LYS A 135 0.28 -1.23 0.42
CA LYS A 135 0.50 -1.50 -1.00
C LYS A 135 0.92 -2.95 -1.25
N VAL A 136 1.94 -3.44 -0.54
CA VAL A 136 2.45 -4.80 -0.74
C VAL A 136 1.46 -5.86 -0.27
N TYR A 137 0.68 -5.60 0.77
CA TYR A 137 -0.42 -6.45 1.20
C TYR A 137 -1.48 -6.61 0.09
N CYS A 138 -1.88 -5.51 -0.56
CA CYS A 138 -2.79 -5.54 -1.69
C CYS A 138 -2.20 -6.27 -2.91
N GLN A 139 -0.90 -6.06 -3.19
CA GLN A 139 -0.19 -6.82 -4.22
C GLN A 139 -0.17 -8.33 -3.92
N LEU A 140 0.01 -8.73 -2.65
CA LEU A 140 -0.06 -10.12 -2.24
C LEU A 140 -1.45 -10.72 -2.52
N LYS A 141 -2.53 -10.00 -2.17
CA LYS A 141 -3.91 -10.40 -2.48
C LYS A 141 -4.16 -10.55 -3.98
N ALA A 142 -3.54 -9.70 -4.80
CA ALA A 142 -3.57 -9.78 -6.25
C ALA A 142 -2.64 -10.86 -6.84
N GLY A 143 -1.92 -11.62 -6.00
CA GLY A 143 -1.05 -12.70 -6.42
C GLY A 143 0.26 -12.24 -7.07
N ASN A 144 0.67 -10.99 -6.84
CA ASN A 144 1.88 -10.39 -7.38
C ASN A 144 3.14 -11.20 -6.97
N PRO A 145 4.07 -11.47 -7.91
CA PRO A 145 5.24 -12.32 -7.64
C PRO A 145 6.22 -11.70 -6.63
N PHE A 146 6.40 -10.38 -6.61
CA PHE A 146 7.27 -9.69 -5.66
C PHE A 146 6.74 -9.85 -4.23
N ALA A 147 5.46 -9.58 -4.02
CA ALA A 147 4.81 -9.71 -2.72
C ALA A 147 4.76 -11.18 -2.25
N LYS A 148 4.56 -12.15 -3.15
CA LYS A 148 4.65 -13.58 -2.84
C LYS A 148 6.04 -13.99 -2.35
N GLU A 149 7.09 -13.49 -2.99
CA GLU A 149 8.48 -13.74 -2.57
C GLU A 149 8.74 -13.18 -1.17
N MET A 150 8.28 -11.96 -0.89
CA MET A 150 8.37 -11.35 0.45
C MET A 150 7.61 -12.16 1.50
N ALA A 151 6.44 -12.71 1.13
CA ALA A 151 5.53 -13.44 2.00
C ALA A 151 5.83 -14.95 2.14
N LYS A 152 6.85 -15.49 1.46
CA LYS A 152 7.16 -16.92 1.50
C LYS A 152 7.46 -17.40 2.92
N ALA A 153 7.11 -18.63 3.25
CA ALA A 153 7.44 -19.23 4.55
C ALA A 153 8.93 -19.10 4.87
N ASN A 154 9.29 -19.05 6.14
CA ASN A 154 10.66 -19.15 6.62
C ASN A 154 11.31 -20.38 5.99
N THR A 155 12.41 -20.16 5.28
CA THR A 155 13.08 -21.20 4.48
C THR A 155 13.93 -22.16 5.32
N GLY A 156 14.19 -21.84 6.59
CA GLY A 156 15.17 -22.54 7.42
C GLY A 156 16.64 -22.26 7.05
N ASN A 157 16.89 -21.50 5.97
CA ASN A 157 18.24 -21.18 5.52
C ASN A 157 18.71 -19.82 6.09
N SER A 158 19.32 -19.85 7.28
CA SER A 158 19.84 -18.66 7.97
C SER A 158 21.02 -17.98 7.25
N ASP A 159 21.62 -18.61 6.24
CA ASP A 159 22.66 -17.99 5.43
C ASP A 159 22.12 -17.03 4.37
N LYS A 160 20.85 -17.18 3.98
CA LYS A 160 20.23 -16.40 2.90
C LYS A 160 19.02 -15.60 3.36
N ASP A 161 18.19 -16.18 4.22
CA ASP A 161 16.90 -15.65 4.62
C ASP A 161 16.98 -15.00 6.01
N ALA A 162 16.65 -13.71 6.08
CA ALA A 162 16.67 -12.94 7.32
C ALA A 162 15.64 -13.47 8.32
N LEU A 163 14.48 -13.98 7.89
CA LEU A 163 13.49 -14.56 8.81
C LEU A 163 13.99 -15.88 9.42
N ALA A 164 14.79 -16.65 8.67
CA ALA A 164 15.47 -17.83 9.19
C ALA A 164 16.57 -17.44 10.20
N HIS A 165 17.35 -16.40 9.89
CA HIS A 165 18.40 -15.87 10.78
C HIS A 165 17.84 -15.29 12.08
N TYR A 166 16.69 -14.62 12.01
CA TYR A 166 15.99 -14.03 13.16
C TYR A 166 14.99 -14.97 13.84
N ALA A 167 14.94 -16.26 13.46
CA ALA A 167 13.84 -17.15 13.83
C ALA A 167 13.59 -17.24 15.34
N GLN A 168 14.63 -17.22 16.18
CA GLN A 168 14.46 -17.23 17.64
C GLN A 168 13.78 -15.96 18.15
N LYS A 169 14.24 -14.77 17.71
CA LYS A 169 13.65 -13.49 18.13
C LYS A 169 12.17 -13.37 17.75
N PHE A 170 11.78 -13.90 16.59
CA PHE A 170 10.37 -13.96 16.20
C PHE A 170 9.58 -14.95 17.06
N ARG A 171 10.13 -16.13 17.37
CA ARG A 171 9.48 -17.11 18.27
C ARG A 171 9.25 -16.56 19.66
N ASP A 172 10.23 -15.84 20.21
CA ASP A 172 10.13 -15.22 21.54
C ASP A 172 9.02 -14.16 21.62
N LEU A 173 8.59 -13.64 20.47
CA LEU A 173 7.49 -12.68 20.33
C LEU A 173 6.21 -13.32 19.76
N GLU A 174 6.14 -14.64 19.69
CA GLU A 174 4.99 -15.41 19.15
C GLU A 174 4.65 -15.09 17.67
N MET A 175 5.61 -14.54 16.92
CA MET A 175 5.46 -14.20 15.50
C MET A 175 5.82 -15.40 14.62
N ASN A 176 4.83 -16.24 14.31
CA ASN A 176 5.05 -17.43 13.50
C ASN A 176 5.28 -17.10 12.01
N ASN A 177 6.42 -17.54 11.47
CA ASN A 177 6.81 -17.35 10.07
C ASN A 177 6.90 -18.67 9.26
N SER A 178 6.40 -19.79 9.80
CA SER A 178 6.48 -21.11 9.15
C SER A 178 5.52 -21.28 7.98
N VAL A 179 4.54 -20.39 7.82
CA VAL A 179 3.50 -20.45 6.78
C VAL A 179 3.63 -19.26 5.86
N ALA A 180 3.60 -19.48 4.55
CA ALA A 180 3.61 -18.40 3.58
C ALA A 180 2.30 -17.60 3.67
N GLY A 181 2.36 -16.28 3.59
CA GLY A 181 1.18 -15.43 3.56
C GLY A 181 1.33 -14.14 4.36
N VAL A 182 0.17 -13.64 4.79
CA VAL A 182 0.01 -12.27 5.28
C VAL A 182 0.80 -12.01 6.57
N ASP A 183 0.80 -12.96 7.50
CA ASP A 183 1.55 -12.82 8.75
C ASP A 183 3.05 -12.79 8.50
N THR A 184 3.57 -13.70 7.67
CA THR A 184 4.99 -13.71 7.30
C THR A 184 5.41 -12.44 6.56
N LEU A 185 4.55 -11.89 5.69
CA LEU A 185 4.78 -10.58 5.07
C LEU A 185 4.82 -9.46 6.13
N ARG A 186 3.87 -9.44 7.06
CA ARG A 186 3.80 -8.44 8.13
C ARG A 186 5.04 -8.48 9.01
N HIS A 187 5.45 -9.66 9.45
CA HIS A 187 6.65 -9.84 10.27
C HIS A 187 7.94 -9.45 9.53
N LEU A 188 8.01 -9.66 8.21
CA LEU A 188 9.11 -9.10 7.40
C LEU A 188 9.11 -7.57 7.44
N PHE A 189 7.95 -6.92 7.38
CA PHE A 189 7.85 -5.47 7.52
C PHE A 189 8.19 -4.98 8.94
N VAL A 190 7.89 -5.75 9.98
CA VAL A 190 8.38 -5.47 11.34
C VAL A 190 9.92 -5.42 11.36
N LEU A 191 10.58 -6.40 10.74
CA LEU A 191 12.04 -6.42 10.62
C LEU A 191 12.58 -5.27 9.76
N LEU A 192 11.92 -4.94 8.64
CA LEU A 192 12.29 -3.79 7.80
C LEU A 192 12.21 -2.47 8.56
N ILE A 193 11.18 -2.26 9.40
CA ILE A 193 11.08 -1.05 10.21
C ILE A 193 12.29 -0.95 11.17
N GLY A 194 12.71 -2.06 11.79
CA GLY A 194 13.92 -2.09 12.58
C GLY A 194 15.19 -1.84 11.76
N LEU A 195 15.27 -2.40 10.55
CA LEU A 195 16.41 -2.24 9.68
C LEU A 195 16.60 -0.79 9.23
N GLY A 196 15.56 -0.12 8.74
CA GLY A 196 15.68 1.26 8.29
C GLY A 196 16.06 2.22 9.42
N MET A 197 15.64 1.94 10.67
CA MET A 197 16.16 2.68 11.84
C MET A 197 17.64 2.41 12.08
N ARG A 198 18.13 1.18 11.91
CA ARG A 198 19.55 0.86 12.09
C ARG A 198 20.44 1.45 10.99
N GLU A 199 20.00 1.38 9.74
CA GLU A 199 20.78 1.81 8.57
C GLU A 199 20.82 3.32 8.40
N SER A 200 19.70 4.03 8.61
CA SER A 200 19.63 5.47 8.31
C SER A 200 18.88 6.30 9.35
N SER A 201 18.57 5.74 10.52
CA SER A 201 17.67 6.37 11.49
C SER A 201 16.31 6.76 10.88
N GLY A 202 15.84 5.98 9.90
CA GLY A 202 14.58 6.23 9.18
C GLY A 202 14.66 7.36 8.14
N LYS A 203 15.86 7.87 7.82
CA LYS A 203 16.03 8.88 6.76
C LYS A 203 16.00 8.22 5.39
N TYR A 204 15.10 8.69 4.54
CA TYR A 204 14.88 8.11 3.22
C TYR A 204 15.96 8.48 2.19
N CYS A 205 16.65 9.60 2.41
CA CYS A 205 17.59 10.20 1.47
C CYS A 205 19.05 9.93 1.79
N GLU A 206 19.35 9.07 2.76
CA GLU A 206 20.71 8.82 3.25
C GLU A 206 21.66 8.52 2.09
N GLY A 207 22.78 9.24 2.06
CA GLY A 207 23.86 9.02 1.09
C GLY A 207 24.66 7.77 1.43
N ARG A 208 25.77 7.56 0.73
CA ARG A 208 26.72 6.52 1.14
C ARG A 208 27.36 6.88 2.48
N ASP A 209 27.81 5.88 3.21
CA ASP A 209 28.80 6.07 4.25
C ASP A 209 30.08 6.69 3.66
N ARG A 210 30.43 7.90 4.11
CA ARG A 210 31.61 8.64 3.64
C ARG A 210 32.92 8.12 4.23
N SER A 211 32.85 7.36 5.32
CA SER A 211 33.99 6.65 5.90
C SER A 211 34.33 5.36 5.14
N ALA A 212 33.41 4.83 4.34
CA ALA A 212 33.62 3.67 3.50
C ALA A 212 34.24 4.01 2.14
N SER A 213 34.95 3.04 1.55
CA SER A 213 35.57 3.14 0.22
C SER A 213 34.67 2.67 -0.93
N ASN A 214 33.43 2.28 -0.65
CA ASN A 214 32.49 1.78 -1.65
C ASN A 214 31.88 2.93 -2.48
N THR A 215 32.66 3.46 -3.42
CA THR A 215 32.30 4.67 -4.21
C THR A 215 31.95 4.38 -5.67
N THR A 216 31.74 3.12 -6.04
CA THR A 216 31.37 2.74 -7.42
C THR A 216 29.86 2.68 -7.61
N ALA A 217 29.39 2.72 -8.86
CA ALA A 217 27.97 2.54 -9.17
C ALA A 217 27.40 1.19 -8.65
N GLU A 218 28.23 0.15 -8.55
CA GLU A 218 27.82 -1.19 -8.12
C GLU A 218 27.76 -1.35 -6.60
N THR A 219 28.66 -0.66 -5.89
CA THR A 219 28.91 -0.89 -4.47
C THR A 219 28.46 0.26 -3.57
N ALA A 220 28.24 1.47 -4.11
CA ALA A 220 27.76 2.58 -3.31
C ALA A 220 26.34 2.28 -2.82
N GLU A 221 26.19 2.29 -1.50
CA GLU A 221 24.92 2.13 -0.80
C GLU A 221 24.15 3.46 -0.80
N ALA A 222 22.82 3.36 -0.79
CA ALA A 222 21.95 4.53 -0.84
C ALA A 222 20.58 4.29 -0.22
N GLY A 223 20.00 5.37 0.27
CA GLY A 223 18.61 5.44 0.70
C GLY A 223 18.36 4.77 2.03
N LEU A 224 17.08 4.52 2.28
CA LEU A 224 16.52 4.12 3.58
C LEU A 224 17.15 2.87 4.21
N PHE A 225 17.60 1.93 3.37
CA PHE A 225 18.15 0.64 3.82
C PHE A 225 19.61 0.46 3.41
N GLN A 226 20.29 1.55 3.03
CA GLN A 226 21.71 1.54 2.61
C GLN A 226 22.03 0.34 1.71
N THR A 227 21.24 0.17 0.63
CA THR A 227 21.38 -1.00 -0.25
C THR A 227 22.21 -0.63 -1.48
N SER A 228 23.08 -1.54 -1.94
CA SER A 228 23.90 -1.35 -3.14
C SER A 228 23.37 -2.14 -4.35
N TYR A 229 23.67 -1.66 -5.56
CA TYR A 229 23.10 -2.20 -6.80
C TYR A 229 23.48 -3.66 -7.07
N ASN A 230 24.66 -4.11 -6.65
CA ASN A 230 25.12 -5.51 -6.78
C ASN A 230 24.19 -6.53 -6.07
N ALA A 231 23.40 -6.12 -5.08
CA ALA A 231 22.42 -6.95 -4.39
C ALA A 231 21.35 -7.51 -5.34
N ARG A 232 21.12 -6.87 -6.50
CA ARG A 232 20.19 -7.34 -7.54
C ARG A 232 20.44 -8.78 -8.00
N SER A 233 21.69 -9.25 -7.90
CA SER A 233 22.07 -10.61 -8.32
C SER A 233 21.49 -11.70 -7.43
N ALA A 234 20.96 -11.35 -6.24
CA ALA A 234 20.42 -12.31 -5.28
C ALA A 234 19.09 -12.94 -5.72
N SER A 235 18.33 -12.28 -6.59
CA SER A 235 17.06 -12.79 -7.08
C SER A 235 16.74 -12.19 -8.44
N PRO A 236 16.23 -12.98 -9.42
CA PRO A 236 15.81 -12.45 -10.72
C PRO A 236 14.66 -11.43 -10.61
N LEU A 237 13.96 -11.40 -9.47
CA LEU A 237 12.90 -10.43 -9.21
C LEU A 237 13.42 -9.01 -8.93
N LEU A 238 14.64 -8.87 -8.39
CA LEU A 238 15.18 -7.57 -8.00
C LEU A 238 15.44 -6.63 -9.21
N PRO A 239 16.07 -7.08 -10.31
CA PRO A 239 16.13 -6.29 -11.53
C PRO A 239 14.76 -5.96 -12.13
N GLN A 240 13.79 -6.89 -12.08
CA GLN A 240 12.44 -6.66 -12.61
C GLN A 240 11.70 -5.57 -11.83
N LEU A 241 11.78 -5.63 -10.49
CA LEU A 241 11.23 -4.62 -9.60
C LEU A 241 11.85 -3.25 -9.88
N PHE A 242 13.18 -3.21 -10.09
CA PHE A 242 13.88 -1.99 -10.43
C PHE A 242 13.37 -1.36 -11.73
N GLU A 243 13.26 -2.13 -12.81
CA GLU A 243 12.73 -1.61 -14.08
C GLU A 243 11.26 -1.15 -13.97
N GLN A 244 10.42 -1.83 -13.17
CA GLN A 244 9.04 -1.39 -12.93
C GLN A 244 8.98 -0.01 -12.27
N TYR A 245 9.82 0.23 -11.27
CA TYR A 245 9.84 1.52 -10.58
C TYR A 245 10.53 2.63 -11.38
N LEU A 246 11.42 2.29 -12.32
CA LEU A 246 11.92 3.26 -13.30
C LEU A 246 10.82 3.71 -14.27
N ALA A 247 9.93 2.81 -14.67
CA ALA A 247 8.80 3.13 -15.53
C ALA A 247 7.69 3.91 -14.78
N ASN A 248 7.48 3.63 -13.49
CA ASN A 248 6.47 4.29 -12.67
C ASN A 248 6.96 4.49 -11.22
N SER A 249 7.47 5.68 -10.94
CA SER A 249 8.14 6.01 -9.67
C SER A 249 7.18 6.43 -8.54
N SER A 250 6.12 5.67 -8.28
CA SER A 250 5.21 5.93 -7.15
C SER A 250 5.84 5.49 -5.82
N GLY A 251 6.55 6.41 -5.16
CA GLY A 251 7.42 6.12 -4.01
C GLY A 251 6.92 6.58 -2.64
N PHE A 252 5.80 7.29 -2.58
CA PHE A 252 5.28 7.95 -1.38
C PHE A 252 6.27 8.93 -0.71
N ILE A 253 7.19 9.52 -1.48
CA ILE A 253 8.26 10.39 -0.97
C ILE A 253 7.74 11.56 -0.11
N GLU A 254 6.59 12.13 -0.46
CA GLU A 254 5.99 13.24 0.31
C GLU A 254 5.61 12.82 1.74
N ILE A 255 5.29 11.55 1.97
CA ILE A 255 5.06 11.02 3.32
C ILE A 255 6.38 10.90 4.06
N PHE A 256 7.39 10.28 3.44
CA PHE A 256 8.70 10.03 4.06
C PHE A 256 9.50 11.31 4.36
N LYS A 257 9.22 12.43 3.68
CA LYS A 257 9.83 13.73 3.93
C LYS A 257 9.45 14.34 5.27
N GLU A 258 8.33 13.94 5.87
CA GLU A 258 7.84 14.59 7.09
C GLU A 258 8.81 14.40 8.27
N GLY A 259 9.39 15.51 8.73
CA GLY A 259 10.36 15.51 9.83
C GLY A 259 11.76 15.05 9.43
N VAL A 260 12.08 15.02 8.13
CA VAL A 260 13.42 14.68 7.61
C VAL A 260 13.99 15.86 6.83
N THR A 261 15.19 16.28 7.18
CA THR A 261 16.01 17.19 6.37
C THR A 261 17.10 16.39 5.68
N CYS A 262 17.25 16.59 4.37
CA CYS A 262 18.23 15.90 3.53
C CYS A 262 19.31 16.88 3.06
N PRO A 263 20.49 16.88 3.70
CA PRO A 263 21.66 17.62 3.25
C PRO A 263 21.96 17.40 1.75
N PRO A 264 22.43 18.42 1.00
CA PRO A 264 22.75 18.29 -0.42
C PRO A 264 23.72 17.14 -0.75
N GLN A 265 24.66 16.90 0.16
CA GLN A 265 25.65 15.82 0.04
C GLN A 265 25.05 14.41 0.03
N ASP A 266 23.90 14.20 0.66
CA ASP A 266 23.26 12.88 0.72
C ASP A 266 22.58 12.53 -0.62
N TRP A 267 22.33 13.54 -1.46
CA TRP A 267 21.79 13.36 -2.81
C TRP A 267 22.84 12.95 -3.85
N GLU A 268 24.13 12.98 -3.50
CA GLU A 268 25.22 12.58 -4.40
C GLU A 268 25.10 11.09 -4.78
N ASN A 269 25.19 10.80 -6.08
CA ASN A 269 25.15 9.44 -6.61
C ASN A 269 26.42 9.18 -7.43
N TYR A 270 27.05 8.03 -7.20
CA TYR A 270 28.40 7.76 -7.66
C TYR A 270 28.44 6.80 -8.85
N GLY A 271 29.47 6.98 -9.69
CA GLY A 271 29.65 6.26 -10.95
C GLY A 271 28.64 6.66 -12.03
N GLU A 272 28.36 5.74 -12.95
CA GLU A 272 27.51 5.94 -14.13
C GLU A 272 26.55 4.76 -14.35
N GLY A 273 25.62 4.89 -15.30
CA GLY A 273 24.71 3.83 -15.71
C GLY A 273 23.67 3.43 -14.66
N LYS A 274 23.19 2.19 -14.76
CA LYS A 274 22.07 1.67 -13.95
C LYS A 274 22.34 1.66 -12.44
N GLY A 275 23.59 1.50 -12.01
CA GLY A 275 23.95 1.56 -10.59
C GLY A 275 23.83 2.97 -9.99
N LYS A 276 24.19 4.01 -10.75
CA LYS A 276 23.94 5.41 -10.34
C LYS A 276 22.43 5.69 -10.25
N GLU A 277 21.68 5.18 -11.22
CA GLU A 277 20.23 5.35 -11.26
C GLU A 277 19.53 4.60 -10.12
N PHE A 278 20.04 3.42 -9.74
CA PHE A 278 19.58 2.69 -8.56
C PHE A 278 19.75 3.50 -7.27
N GLN A 279 20.89 4.18 -7.09
CA GLN A 279 21.11 5.06 -5.94
C GLN A 279 20.10 6.22 -5.93
N ARG A 280 19.91 6.87 -7.09
CA ARG A 280 18.93 7.97 -7.24
C ARG A 280 17.52 7.51 -6.89
N LEU A 281 17.09 6.37 -7.44
CA LEU A 281 15.76 5.82 -7.22
C LEU A 281 15.58 5.37 -5.76
N SER A 282 16.59 4.76 -5.13
CA SER A 282 16.53 4.35 -3.73
C SER A 282 16.29 5.52 -2.77
N LYS A 283 16.79 6.72 -3.10
CA LYS A 283 16.57 7.96 -2.33
C LYS A 283 15.27 8.67 -2.73
N ALA A 284 14.90 8.67 -4.01
CA ALA A 284 13.73 9.38 -4.49
C ALA A 284 12.43 8.58 -4.40
N CYS A 285 12.51 7.26 -4.21
CA CYS A 285 11.38 6.35 -4.21
C CYS A 285 11.47 5.38 -3.01
N PRO A 286 11.10 5.82 -1.79
CA PRO A 286 11.20 4.99 -0.59
C PRO A 286 10.44 3.66 -0.66
N ALA A 287 9.30 3.61 -1.38
CA ALA A 287 8.59 2.35 -1.63
C ALA A 287 9.44 1.33 -2.41
N PHE A 288 10.17 1.78 -3.44
CA PHE A 288 11.12 0.93 -4.15
C PHE A 288 12.21 0.41 -3.21
N ALA A 289 12.83 1.29 -2.42
CA ALA A 289 13.87 0.90 -1.49
C ALA A 289 13.38 -0.16 -0.48
N ALA A 290 12.15 -0.01 0.03
CA ALA A 290 11.53 -0.96 0.95
C ALA A 290 11.23 -2.31 0.30
N GLU A 291 10.63 -2.35 -0.89
CA GLU A 291 10.33 -3.61 -1.58
C GLU A 291 11.60 -4.33 -2.05
N PHE A 292 12.59 -3.57 -2.52
CA PHE A 292 13.88 -4.13 -2.92
C PHE A 292 14.60 -4.74 -1.71
N ALA A 293 14.66 -4.01 -0.59
CA ALA A 293 15.23 -4.51 0.66
C ALA A 293 14.43 -5.72 1.19
N ALA A 294 13.10 -5.72 1.08
CA ALA A 294 12.25 -6.82 1.51
C ALA A 294 12.60 -8.13 0.78
N ILE A 295 12.66 -8.10 -0.56
CA ILE A 295 13.07 -9.27 -1.36
C ILE A 295 14.52 -9.63 -1.05
N GLY A 296 15.41 -8.64 -0.92
CA GLY A 296 16.80 -8.88 -0.59
C GLY A 296 16.98 -9.54 0.78
N LEU A 297 16.20 -9.17 1.81
CA LEU A 297 16.23 -9.83 3.12
C LEU A 297 15.85 -11.31 3.03
N ARG A 298 14.99 -11.68 2.07
CA ARG A 298 14.60 -13.08 1.85
C ARG A 298 15.62 -13.91 1.05
N ASN A 299 16.66 -13.29 0.48
CA ASN A 299 17.58 -13.93 -0.48
C ASN A 299 19.08 -13.63 -0.27
N LEU A 300 19.41 -12.52 0.40
CA LEU A 300 20.77 -12.02 0.63
C LEU A 300 20.83 -11.28 1.97
N ARG A 301 20.39 -11.91 3.06
CA ARG A 301 20.44 -11.29 4.41
C ARG A 301 21.83 -10.77 4.78
N LYS A 302 22.89 -11.39 4.23
CA LYS A 302 24.30 -11.05 4.50
C LYS A 302 24.72 -9.67 4.01
N HIS A 303 23.92 -9.02 3.15
CA HIS A 303 24.20 -7.68 2.68
C HIS A 303 24.23 -6.65 3.81
N TRP A 304 23.32 -6.75 4.77
CA TRP A 304 23.17 -5.77 5.85
C TRP A 304 23.92 -6.20 7.12
N GLY A 305 24.90 -5.40 7.51
CA GLY A 305 25.65 -5.59 8.76
C GLY A 305 24.75 -5.69 10.01
N PRO A 306 23.79 -4.78 10.22
CA PRO A 306 22.84 -4.83 11.32
C PRO A 306 22.02 -6.13 11.37
N ILE A 307 21.62 -6.68 10.23
CA ILE A 307 20.92 -7.98 10.17
C ILE A 307 21.86 -9.10 10.60
N ASN A 308 23.12 -9.08 10.12
CA ASN A 308 24.11 -10.09 10.46
C ASN A 308 24.37 -10.17 11.96
N ARG A 309 24.42 -9.01 12.62
CA ARG A 309 24.67 -8.88 14.06
C ARG A 309 23.40 -8.91 14.92
N LEU A 310 22.23 -9.17 14.32
CA LEU A 310 20.94 -9.21 15.01
C LEU A 310 20.56 -7.89 15.71
N GLU A 311 21.01 -6.75 15.16
CA GLU A 311 20.84 -5.40 15.72
C GLU A 311 19.54 -4.72 15.28
N ALA A 312 18.95 -5.11 14.15
CA ALA A 312 17.62 -4.62 13.78
C ALA A 312 16.59 -5.12 14.80
N GLU A 313 15.94 -4.20 15.49
CA GLU A 313 14.95 -4.53 16.53
C GLU A 313 13.63 -5.02 15.89
N ILE A 314 13.08 -6.11 16.41
CA ILE A 314 11.73 -6.58 16.09
C ILE A 314 10.83 -6.15 17.24
N ARG A 315 9.76 -5.39 16.93
CA ARG A 315 8.91 -4.73 17.91
C ARG A 315 7.45 -5.18 17.75
N PRO A 316 6.80 -5.74 18.79
CA PRO A 316 5.37 -6.05 18.76
C PRO A 316 4.49 -4.83 18.47
N GLU A 317 4.94 -3.63 18.84
CA GLU A 317 4.22 -2.39 18.57
C GLU A 317 4.17 -2.06 17.07
N ALA A 318 5.20 -2.45 16.32
CA ALA A 318 5.20 -2.33 14.86
C ALA A 318 4.20 -3.33 14.26
N ASP A 319 4.19 -4.54 14.80
CA ASP A 319 3.30 -5.62 14.37
C ASP A 319 1.82 -5.24 14.56
N ALA A 320 1.46 -4.73 15.74
CA ALA A 320 0.13 -4.24 16.06
C ALA A 320 -0.33 -3.12 15.12
N MET A 321 0.56 -2.16 14.83
CA MET A 321 0.27 -1.09 13.87
C MET A 321 -0.03 -1.65 12.47
N LEU A 322 0.78 -2.60 11.99
CA LEU A 322 0.57 -3.20 10.67
C LEU A 322 -0.71 -4.06 10.62
N GLN A 323 -1.09 -4.73 11.71
CA GLN A 323 -2.39 -5.42 11.81
C GLN A 323 -3.56 -4.45 11.66
N GLU A 324 -3.51 -3.30 12.31
CA GLU A 324 -4.55 -2.27 12.16
C GLU A 324 -4.62 -1.74 10.72
N VAL A 325 -3.46 -1.59 10.06
CA VAL A 325 -3.38 -1.24 8.63
C VAL A 325 -4.04 -2.30 7.75
N GLN A 326 -3.78 -3.59 7.97
CA GLN A 326 -4.47 -4.65 7.23
C GLN A 326 -5.98 -4.55 7.40
N LYS A 327 -6.42 -4.40 8.66
CA LYS A 327 -7.84 -4.32 9.00
C LYS A 327 -8.51 -3.17 8.28
N ILE A 328 -7.91 -1.98 8.26
CA ILE A 328 -8.53 -0.83 7.57
C ILE A 328 -8.51 -0.99 6.05
N VAL A 329 -7.47 -1.61 5.49
CA VAL A 329 -7.39 -1.92 4.05
C VAL A 329 -8.53 -2.85 3.64
N ASP A 330 -8.80 -3.90 4.41
CA ASP A 330 -9.86 -4.85 4.11
C ASP A 330 -11.25 -4.24 4.36
N GLN A 331 -11.45 -3.56 5.50
CA GLN A 331 -12.73 -2.95 5.86
C GLN A 331 -13.20 -1.89 4.87
N LEU A 332 -12.26 -1.15 4.28
CA LEU A 332 -12.57 -0.06 3.36
C LEU A 332 -12.30 -0.42 1.89
N ASN A 333 -11.91 -1.67 1.61
CA ASN A 333 -11.52 -2.17 0.30
C ASN A 333 -10.48 -1.26 -0.40
N LEU A 334 -9.41 -0.91 0.30
CA LEU A 334 -8.43 0.09 -0.14
C LEU A 334 -7.46 -0.40 -1.22
N CYS A 335 -7.54 -1.66 -1.66
CA CYS A 335 -6.61 -2.17 -2.65
C CYS A 335 -6.72 -1.53 -4.03
N SER A 336 -7.84 -0.86 -4.34
CA SER A 336 -7.94 -0.05 -5.55
C SER A 336 -7.11 1.24 -5.51
N LEU A 337 -6.57 1.62 -4.35
CA LEU A 337 -5.70 2.79 -4.20
C LEU A 337 -4.25 2.52 -4.63
N PHE A 338 -3.87 1.26 -4.81
CA PHE A 338 -2.49 0.81 -5.02
C PHE A 338 -2.35 -0.01 -6.32
#